data_AF-A0A3N4HZW5-F1
#
_entry.id   AF-A0A3N4HZW5-F1
#
_cell.length_a   1.000
_cell.length_b   1.000
_cell.length_c   1.000
_cell.angle_alpha   90.00
_cell.angle_beta   90.00
_cell.angle_gamma   90.00
#
_symmetry.space_group_name_H-M   'P 1'
#
loop_
_entity.id
_entity.type
_entity.pdbx_description
1 polymer ?
#
loop_
_entity_poly.entity_id
_entity_poly.type
_entity_poly.pdbx_seq_one_letter_code
_entity_poly.pdbx_strand_id
1 'polypeptide(L)'
;MLFKLHHLLPLFSFTSASFLSGSCQPRIKTVSRVEGKLQSFTVGTDGKVYSQRFTVGSPNFSKWKEISDVEFPPCAPINAIARNGTYIDLFITGKDGKILTASKAVNSQWSDWHHVSGGLAQAGAYVEVVSRGEGLLDLFVVGTDDSVWTAAWEYGKDDDFKYRGWWKVGKDLDKGVPAGAEIGAVSKNDGQLDIFVTGKDKKIYSAHWSGGDWQGFWHINGGLAEPGAPVSVISKKKDTLDAFVVGTDGKLWTAFYHPDTHWQGWWKVLPVDDLHSFWD
;
A
#
# COMPACT_ATOMS: atom_id res chain seq x y z
N MET A 1 12.63 -28.89 -14.97
CA MET A 1 14.10 -28.79 -14.87
C MET A 1 14.41 -28.02 -13.59
N LEU A 2 14.70 -28.73 -12.49
CA LEU A 2 14.94 -28.16 -11.17
C LEU A 2 16.34 -27.51 -11.15
N PHE A 3 16.43 -26.21 -10.87
CA PHE A 3 17.69 -25.61 -10.42
C PHE A 3 17.76 -25.70 -8.90
N LYS A 4 18.63 -26.60 -8.41
CA LYS A 4 19.13 -26.59 -7.04
C LYS A 4 20.03 -25.35 -6.90
N LEU A 5 19.57 -24.33 -6.18
CA LEU A 5 20.44 -23.23 -5.74
C LEU A 5 21.12 -23.65 -4.43
N HIS A 6 22.32 -24.23 -4.51
CA HIS A 6 23.28 -24.19 -3.42
C HIS A 6 24.28 -23.10 -3.76
N HIS A 7 24.24 -21.97 -3.09
CA HIS A 7 25.42 -21.15 -2.76
C HIS A 7 24.98 -19.98 -1.87
N LEU A 8 25.57 -19.93 -0.68
CA LEU A 8 25.78 -18.79 0.23
C LEU A 8 25.10 -17.48 -0.23
N LEU A 9 23.91 -17.21 0.30
CA LEU A 9 23.35 -15.87 0.28
C LEU A 9 24.35 -14.94 0.99
N PRO A 10 24.88 -13.88 0.36
CA PRO A 10 25.51 -12.84 1.14
C PRO A 10 24.47 -12.33 2.14
N LEU A 11 24.85 -12.26 3.41
CA LEU A 11 24.08 -11.54 4.42
C LEU A 11 23.92 -10.11 3.91
N PHE A 12 22.74 -9.80 3.37
CA PHE A 12 22.37 -8.43 3.04
C PHE A 12 22.30 -7.67 4.36
N SER A 13 23.29 -6.82 4.61
CA SER A 13 23.19 -5.85 5.69
C SER A 13 22.28 -4.75 5.17
N PHE A 14 21.05 -4.69 5.68
CA PHE A 14 20.30 -3.45 5.61
C PHE A 14 21.13 -2.44 6.40
N THR A 15 21.64 -1.40 5.75
CA THR A 15 22.12 -0.23 6.49
C THR A 15 20.95 0.24 7.34
N SER A 16 21.02 -0.02 8.65
CA SER A 16 20.02 0.44 9.59
C SER A 16 19.86 1.93 9.34
N ALA A 17 18.62 2.38 9.18
CA ALA A 17 18.35 3.81 9.16
C ALA A 17 18.47 4.33 10.61
N SER A 18 19.67 4.26 11.17
CA SER A 18 19.96 4.54 12.59
C SER A 18 19.73 6.01 12.95
N PHE A 19 19.64 6.88 11.95
CA PHE A 19 19.20 8.29 12.04
C PHE A 19 17.67 8.47 12.04
N LEU A 20 16.89 7.38 12.01
CA LEU A 20 15.43 7.38 12.18
C LEU A 20 15.00 7.12 13.62
N SER A 21 15.94 7.17 14.59
CA SER A 21 15.60 7.12 16.01
C SER A 21 14.94 8.44 16.44
N GLY A 22 13.78 8.35 17.09
CA GLY A 22 13.00 9.51 17.49
C GLY A 22 11.66 9.13 18.11
N SER A 23 10.75 10.11 18.22
CA SER A 23 9.43 9.96 18.86
C SER A 23 8.46 9.03 18.11
N CYS A 24 8.78 8.65 16.89
CA CYS A 24 7.99 7.77 16.04
C CYS A 24 8.89 6.83 15.22
N GLN A 25 8.29 5.82 14.59
CA GLN A 25 8.98 4.84 13.76
C GLN A 25 8.68 5.11 12.28
N PRO A 26 9.64 5.59 11.48
CA PRO A 26 9.48 5.73 10.04
C PRO A 26 9.21 4.41 9.34
N ARG A 27 8.34 4.46 8.33
CA ARG A 27 8.05 3.31 7.47
C ARG A 27 8.82 3.42 6.16
N ILE A 28 9.30 2.30 5.66
CA ILE A 28 10.04 2.23 4.39
C ILE A 28 9.15 1.62 3.32
N LYS A 29 8.91 2.35 2.23
CA LYS A 29 8.32 1.80 1.01
C LYS A 29 9.42 1.58 -0.03
N THR A 30 9.42 0.43 -0.69
CA THR A 30 10.39 0.10 -1.73
C THR A 30 9.68 -0.27 -3.02
N VAL A 31 10.19 0.25 -4.15
CA VAL A 31 9.65 -0.01 -5.48
C VAL A 31 10.76 -0.44 -6.43
N SER A 32 10.38 -1.15 -7.48
CA SER A 32 11.23 -1.43 -8.63
C SER A 32 10.56 -0.91 -9.89
N ARG A 33 11.30 -0.19 -10.73
CA ARG A 33 10.87 0.14 -12.11
C ARG A 33 11.30 -0.91 -13.11
N VAL A 34 12.45 -1.54 -12.85
CA VAL A 34 13.14 -2.43 -13.78
C VAL A 34 13.88 -3.49 -12.98
N GLU A 35 14.07 -4.64 -13.59
CA GLU A 35 14.76 -5.77 -12.97
C GLU A 35 16.12 -5.37 -12.37
N GLY A 36 16.40 -5.91 -11.19
CA GLY A 36 17.68 -5.72 -10.51
C GLY A 36 17.90 -4.33 -9.91
N LYS A 37 16.91 -3.43 -9.89
CA LYS A 37 17.03 -2.11 -9.25
C LYS A 37 15.89 -1.86 -8.27
N LEU A 38 16.24 -1.47 -7.05
CA LEU A 38 15.28 -1.05 -6.03
C LEU A 38 15.50 0.42 -5.65
N GLN A 39 14.41 1.10 -5.33
CA GLN A 39 14.45 2.41 -4.70
C GLN A 39 13.53 2.42 -3.49
N SER A 40 14.09 2.77 -2.34
CA SER A 40 13.39 2.84 -1.07
C SER A 40 13.18 4.29 -0.66
N PHE A 41 12.08 4.54 0.03
CA PHE A 41 11.60 5.84 0.45
C PHE A 41 11.10 5.81 1.89
N THR A 42 11.30 6.90 2.61
CA THR A 42 10.77 7.07 3.96
C THR A 42 10.62 8.56 4.30
N VAL A 43 9.70 8.86 5.22
CA VAL A 43 9.63 10.18 5.88
C VAL A 43 10.31 10.05 7.23
N GLY A 44 11.33 10.89 7.46
CA GLY A 44 12.11 10.88 8.69
C GLY A 44 11.35 11.38 9.91
N THR A 45 11.99 11.25 11.08
CA THR A 45 11.52 11.84 12.34
C THR A 45 11.57 13.38 12.33
N ASP A 46 12.30 13.95 11.39
CA ASP A 46 12.35 15.37 11.04
C ASP A 46 11.26 15.80 10.04
N GLY A 47 10.42 14.88 9.57
CA GLY A 47 9.40 15.15 8.56
C GLY A 47 9.93 15.28 7.12
N LYS A 48 11.23 15.10 6.89
CA LYS A 48 11.84 15.18 5.55
C LYS A 48 11.73 13.86 4.81
N VAL A 49 11.71 13.93 3.47
CA VAL A 49 11.63 12.73 2.62
C VAL A 49 13.02 12.28 2.18
N TYR A 50 13.33 11.02 2.44
CA TYR A 50 14.60 10.40 2.11
C TYR A 50 14.43 9.29 1.09
N SER A 51 15.45 9.08 0.26
CA SER A 51 15.55 7.91 -0.62
C SER A 51 16.91 7.24 -0.57
N GLN A 52 16.92 5.93 -0.79
CA GLN A 52 18.13 5.14 -1.06
C GLN A 52 17.88 4.19 -2.22
N ARG A 53 18.95 3.67 -2.82
CA ARG A 53 18.89 2.80 -4.00
C ARG A 53 19.69 1.54 -3.79
N PHE A 54 19.26 0.47 -4.44
CA PHE A 54 20.02 -0.76 -4.57
C PHE A 54 20.04 -1.19 -6.03
N THR A 55 21.17 -1.73 -6.47
CA THR A 55 21.34 -2.33 -7.79
C THR A 55 22.02 -3.67 -7.60
N VAL A 56 21.49 -4.73 -8.24
CA VAL A 56 22.08 -6.07 -8.21
C VAL A 56 23.56 -5.99 -8.61
N GLY A 57 24.39 -6.71 -7.86
CA GLY A 57 25.85 -6.64 -7.95
C GLY A 57 26.49 -5.60 -7.00
N SER A 58 25.71 -4.70 -6.41
CA SER A 58 26.19 -3.82 -5.33
C SER A 58 26.17 -4.59 -4.00
N PRO A 59 27.17 -4.40 -3.12
CA PRO A 59 27.23 -5.11 -1.84
C PRO A 59 26.19 -4.59 -0.83
N ASN A 60 25.73 -3.33 -0.96
CA ASN A 60 24.81 -2.67 -0.03
C ASN A 60 23.89 -1.70 -0.78
N PHE A 61 22.83 -1.24 -0.10
CA PHE A 61 22.09 -0.04 -0.49
C PHE A 61 23.01 1.21 -0.43
N SER A 62 22.70 2.22 -1.25
CA SER A 62 23.31 3.54 -1.11
C SER A 62 22.94 4.16 0.24
N LYS A 63 23.71 5.15 0.70
CA LYS A 63 23.27 5.98 1.83
C LYS A 63 21.93 6.66 1.51
N TRP A 64 21.13 6.89 2.54
CA TRP A 64 19.94 7.70 2.47
C TRP A 64 20.29 9.14 2.09
N LYS A 65 19.51 9.73 1.18
CA LYS A 65 19.65 11.10 0.71
C LYS A 65 18.29 11.79 0.76
N GLU A 66 18.25 12.99 1.31
CA GLU A 66 17.09 13.88 1.26
C GLU A 66 16.72 14.20 -0.19
N ILE A 67 15.43 14.16 -0.51
CA ILE A 67 14.91 14.37 -1.87
C ILE A 67 13.86 15.47 -1.96
N SER A 68 13.54 16.14 -0.86
CA SER A 68 12.48 17.13 -0.75
C SER A 68 12.81 18.13 0.34
N ASP A 69 12.66 19.42 0.02
CA ASP A 69 12.74 20.52 0.99
C ASP A 69 11.39 20.76 1.70
N VAL A 70 10.31 20.10 1.24
CA VAL A 70 8.99 20.13 1.90
C VAL A 70 8.98 19.18 3.10
N GLU A 71 8.51 19.69 4.23
CA GLU A 71 8.30 18.92 5.45
C GLU A 71 6.88 18.36 5.58
N PHE A 72 6.82 17.07 5.86
CA PHE A 72 5.59 16.32 6.14
C PHE A 72 5.45 16.07 7.66
N PRO A 73 4.31 15.53 8.12
CA PRO A 73 4.23 15.03 9.49
C PRO A 73 5.36 14.01 9.75
N PRO A 74 6.07 14.09 10.89
CA PRO A 74 7.12 13.15 11.23
C PRO A 74 6.67 11.69 11.11
N CYS A 75 7.50 10.86 10.46
CA CYS A 75 7.21 9.44 10.20
C CYS A 75 5.92 9.16 9.39
N ALA A 76 5.35 10.15 8.69
CA ALA A 76 4.17 9.92 7.86
C ALA A 76 4.41 8.76 6.87
N PRO A 77 3.44 7.87 6.68
CA PRO A 77 3.55 6.84 5.65
C PRO A 77 3.73 7.50 4.28
N ILE A 78 4.76 7.06 3.57
CA ILE A 78 4.94 7.37 2.15
C ILE A 78 4.63 6.13 1.34
N ASN A 79 3.80 6.29 0.32
CA ASN A 79 3.57 5.25 -0.66
C ASN A 79 4.22 5.61 -1.99
N ALA A 80 4.59 4.59 -2.74
CA ALA A 80 5.39 4.74 -3.93
C ALA A 80 5.02 3.64 -4.93
N ILE A 81 4.91 4.03 -6.20
CA ILE A 81 4.63 3.09 -7.29
C ILE A 81 5.50 3.41 -8.50
N ALA A 82 5.95 2.36 -9.20
CA ALA A 82 6.50 2.51 -10.53
C ALA A 82 5.33 2.58 -11.52
N ARG A 83 5.05 3.78 -12.02
CA ARG A 83 3.98 4.01 -13.01
C ARG A 83 4.24 3.22 -14.31
N ASN A 84 5.52 3.10 -14.67
CA ASN A 84 6.04 2.31 -15.78
C ASN A 84 7.56 2.12 -15.57
N GLY A 85 8.26 1.58 -16.58
CA GLY A 85 9.73 1.41 -16.52
C GLY A 85 10.53 2.71 -16.36
N THR A 86 9.90 3.88 -16.51
CA THR A 86 10.55 5.20 -16.48
C THR A 86 10.24 5.98 -15.19
N TYR A 87 8.98 6.06 -14.79
CA TYR A 87 8.53 6.96 -13.73
C TYR A 87 8.30 6.25 -12.40
N ILE A 88 8.68 6.92 -11.31
CA ILE A 88 8.18 6.64 -9.96
C ILE A 88 7.32 7.81 -9.52
N ASP A 89 6.19 7.49 -8.89
CA ASP A 89 5.30 8.42 -8.23
C ASP A 89 5.32 8.15 -6.73
N LEU A 90 5.30 9.22 -5.93
CA LEU A 90 5.23 9.22 -4.47
C LEU A 90 3.93 9.87 -4.01
N PHE A 91 3.32 9.33 -2.96
CA PHE A 91 2.11 9.86 -2.35
C PHE A 91 2.28 9.98 -0.84
N ILE A 92 1.94 11.15 -0.28
CA ILE A 92 1.98 11.44 1.15
C ILE A 92 0.84 12.38 1.53
N THR A 93 0.25 12.19 2.70
CA THR A 93 -0.67 13.17 3.29
C THR A 93 0.10 14.25 4.05
N GLY A 94 -0.09 15.52 3.65
CA GLY A 94 0.57 16.69 4.22
C GLY A 94 0.13 17.03 5.66
N LYS A 95 0.80 18.02 6.27
CA LYS A 95 0.46 18.56 7.60
C LYS A 95 -0.93 19.22 7.62
N ASP A 96 -1.41 19.67 6.47
CA ASP A 96 -2.74 20.25 6.26
C ASP A 96 -3.79 19.22 5.81
N GLY A 97 -3.45 17.92 5.82
CA GLY A 97 -4.34 16.85 5.41
C GLY A 97 -4.48 16.67 3.89
N LYS A 98 -3.83 17.51 3.07
CA LYS A 98 -3.90 17.36 1.62
C LYS A 98 -3.13 16.13 1.14
N ILE A 99 -3.67 15.47 0.13
CA ILE A 99 -2.99 14.35 -0.53
C ILE A 99 -2.01 14.92 -1.58
N LEU A 100 -0.73 14.71 -1.38
CA LEU A 100 0.33 15.26 -2.23
C LEU A 100 0.99 14.16 -3.06
N THR A 101 1.33 14.49 -4.31
CA THR A 101 2.06 13.64 -5.23
C THR A 101 3.32 14.32 -5.75
N ALA A 102 4.40 13.57 -5.91
CA ALA A 102 5.60 13.99 -6.64
C ALA A 102 6.09 12.84 -7.51
N SER A 103 6.64 13.15 -8.68
CA SER A 103 7.13 12.12 -9.60
C SER A 103 8.54 12.39 -10.08
N LYS A 104 9.17 11.34 -10.60
CA LYS A 104 10.52 11.41 -11.14
C LYS A 104 10.72 10.39 -12.26
N ALA A 105 11.13 10.89 -13.42
CA ALA A 105 11.66 10.05 -14.50
C ALA A 105 13.06 9.52 -14.18
N VAL A 106 13.49 8.47 -14.90
CA VAL A 106 14.90 8.02 -14.89
C VAL A 106 15.82 9.22 -15.19
N ASN A 107 16.90 9.35 -14.44
CA ASN A 107 17.93 10.39 -14.59
C ASN A 107 17.46 11.85 -14.49
N SER A 108 16.24 12.10 -14.03
CA SER A 108 15.70 13.47 -13.86
C SER A 108 15.70 13.89 -12.38
N GLN A 109 15.41 15.16 -12.09
CA GLN A 109 15.10 15.60 -10.72
C GLN A 109 13.68 15.16 -10.33
N TRP A 110 13.38 15.24 -9.04
CA TRP A 110 11.99 15.16 -8.58
C TRP A 110 11.23 16.40 -9.06
N SER A 111 9.96 16.22 -9.39
CA SER A 111 9.04 17.35 -9.50
C SER A 111 8.85 18.04 -8.15
N ASP A 112 8.24 19.21 -8.18
CA ASP A 112 7.61 19.76 -6.98
C ASP A 112 6.51 18.82 -6.48
N TRP A 113 6.08 19.04 -5.23
CA TRP A 113 4.90 18.38 -4.69
C TRP A 113 3.63 19.06 -5.20
N HIS A 114 2.73 18.26 -5.75
CA HIS A 114 1.45 18.72 -6.30
C HIS A 114 0.30 18.18 -5.46
N HIS A 115 -0.72 19.00 -5.22
CA HIS A 115 -1.96 18.55 -4.60
C HIS A 115 -2.78 17.70 -5.57
N VAL A 116 -3.15 16.50 -5.14
CA VAL A 116 -4.17 15.68 -5.78
C VAL A 116 -5.52 16.34 -5.49
N SER A 117 -5.92 17.26 -6.37
CA SER A 117 -7.00 18.24 -6.15
C SER A 117 -8.26 17.63 -5.52
N GLY A 118 -8.76 18.26 -4.46
CA GLY A 118 -9.92 17.81 -3.69
C GLY A 118 -9.62 16.76 -2.61
N GLY A 119 -8.41 16.19 -2.57
CA GLY A 119 -8.06 15.14 -1.63
C GLY A 119 -7.77 15.69 -0.24
N LEU A 120 -8.49 15.20 0.77
CA LEU A 120 -8.35 15.59 2.16
C LEU A 120 -8.51 14.38 3.09
N ALA A 121 -7.55 14.19 3.98
CA ALA A 121 -7.59 13.20 5.04
C ALA A 121 -6.96 13.79 6.32
N GLN A 122 -6.91 13.00 7.40
CA GLN A 122 -6.16 13.39 8.59
C GLN A 122 -4.68 13.64 8.24
N ALA A 123 -4.03 14.63 8.86
CA ALA A 123 -2.61 14.88 8.65
C ALA A 123 -1.78 13.61 8.89
N GLY A 124 -0.96 13.23 7.90
CA GLY A 124 -0.15 12.00 7.96
C GLY A 124 -0.93 10.70 7.78
N ALA A 125 -2.20 10.76 7.35
CA ALA A 125 -2.99 9.58 7.00
C ALA A 125 -2.32 8.74 5.89
N TYR A 126 -2.60 7.44 5.91
CA TYR A 126 -2.15 6.53 4.86
C TYR A 126 -2.85 6.84 3.53
N VAL A 127 -2.07 6.79 2.45
CA VAL A 127 -2.57 6.87 1.07
C VAL A 127 -2.15 5.60 0.37
N GLU A 128 -3.12 4.77 -0.02
CA GLU A 128 -2.84 3.61 -0.84
C GLU A 128 -2.77 4.01 -2.30
N VAL A 129 -1.80 3.47 -3.04
CA VAL A 129 -1.73 3.58 -4.50
C VAL A 129 -1.58 2.19 -5.10
N VAL A 130 -2.41 1.90 -6.09
CA VAL A 130 -2.38 0.63 -6.81
C VAL A 130 -2.48 0.90 -8.31
N SER A 131 -1.84 0.05 -9.10
CA SER A 131 -2.07 0.03 -10.55
C SER A 131 -3.11 -1.03 -10.86
N ARG A 132 -4.18 -0.63 -11.57
CA ARG A 132 -5.21 -1.55 -12.06
C ARG A 132 -4.99 -2.01 -13.48
N GLY A 133 -3.88 -1.62 -14.09
CA GLY A 133 -3.56 -1.87 -15.48
C GLY A 133 -2.47 -0.92 -15.96
N GLU A 134 -1.92 -1.19 -17.14
CA GLU A 134 -0.84 -0.37 -17.68
C GLU A 134 -1.29 1.09 -17.84
N GLY A 135 -0.55 2.01 -17.20
CA GLY A 135 -0.88 3.43 -17.23
C GLY A 135 -2.13 3.83 -16.43
N LEU A 136 -2.69 2.94 -15.61
CA LEU A 136 -3.87 3.20 -14.78
C LEU A 136 -3.48 3.12 -13.30
N LEU A 137 -3.59 4.24 -12.60
CA LEU A 137 -3.31 4.36 -11.17
C LEU A 137 -4.57 4.78 -10.43
N ASP A 138 -4.77 4.21 -9.24
CA ASP A 138 -5.87 4.56 -8.35
C ASP A 138 -5.31 4.79 -6.94
N LEU A 139 -5.76 5.89 -6.32
CA LEU A 139 -5.45 6.26 -4.96
C LEU A 139 -6.63 5.93 -4.05
N PHE A 140 -6.35 5.55 -2.81
CA PHE A 140 -7.37 5.35 -1.78
C PHE A 140 -6.96 5.99 -0.46
N VAL A 141 -7.92 6.63 0.21
CA VAL A 141 -7.75 7.18 1.56
C VAL A 141 -9.01 6.95 2.39
N VAL A 142 -8.84 6.85 3.71
CA VAL A 142 -9.96 7.00 4.64
C VAL A 142 -10.02 8.46 5.08
N GLY A 143 -11.10 9.14 4.69
CA GLY A 143 -11.32 10.56 4.96
C GLY A 143 -11.59 10.85 6.43
N THR A 144 -11.67 12.13 6.77
CA THR A 144 -12.06 12.60 8.12
C THR A 144 -13.53 12.36 8.43
N ASP A 145 -14.32 11.99 7.43
CA ASP A 145 -15.72 11.57 7.51
C ASP A 145 -15.89 10.06 7.67
N ASP A 146 -14.82 9.35 8.03
CA ASP A 146 -14.78 7.89 8.21
C ASP A 146 -15.16 7.08 6.96
N SER A 147 -15.16 7.72 5.80
CA SER A 147 -15.52 7.12 4.51
C SER A 147 -14.28 6.83 3.69
N VAL A 148 -14.38 5.83 2.81
CA VAL A 148 -13.30 5.49 1.89
C VAL A 148 -13.49 6.25 0.59
N TRP A 149 -12.45 6.93 0.14
CA TRP A 149 -12.45 7.76 -1.06
C TRP A 149 -11.38 7.31 -2.04
N THR A 150 -11.66 7.47 -3.34
CA THR A 150 -10.73 7.12 -4.41
C THR A 150 -10.58 8.21 -5.46
N ALA A 151 -9.37 8.33 -6.00
CA ALA A 151 -9.03 9.18 -7.13
C ALA A 151 -8.27 8.35 -8.17
N ALA A 152 -8.50 8.59 -9.46
CA ALA A 152 -7.89 7.79 -10.53
C ALA A 152 -7.06 8.65 -11.49
N TRP A 153 -6.03 8.08 -12.08
CA TRP A 153 -5.21 8.73 -13.12
C TRP A 153 -4.94 7.75 -14.27
N GLU A 154 -4.95 8.27 -15.49
CA GLU A 154 -4.71 7.51 -16.71
C GLU A 154 -3.71 8.19 -17.64
N TYR A 155 -2.70 7.42 -18.02
CA TYR A 155 -1.67 7.84 -18.94
C TYR A 155 -2.26 8.24 -20.30
N GLY A 156 -1.82 9.39 -20.82
CA GLY A 156 -2.21 9.90 -22.14
C GLY A 156 -3.60 10.51 -22.20
N LYS A 157 -4.41 10.39 -21.14
CA LYS A 157 -5.69 11.13 -21.00
C LYS A 157 -5.58 12.28 -20.02
N ASP A 158 -4.84 12.07 -18.94
CA ASP A 158 -4.64 13.05 -17.89
C ASP A 158 -3.23 13.65 -17.99
N ASP A 159 -3.11 14.94 -17.71
CA ASP A 159 -1.78 15.53 -17.49
C ASP A 159 -1.15 14.91 -16.24
N ASP A 160 0.18 14.98 -16.16
CA ASP A 160 0.89 14.60 -14.93
C ASP A 160 0.29 15.33 -13.72
N PHE A 161 0.04 14.57 -12.65
CA PHE A 161 -0.54 15.03 -11.38
C PHE A 161 -2.04 15.38 -11.40
N LYS A 162 -2.72 15.34 -12.55
CA LYS A 162 -4.17 15.58 -12.64
C LYS A 162 -4.97 14.29 -12.42
N TYR A 163 -5.01 13.83 -11.18
CA TYR A 163 -5.94 12.78 -10.78
C TYR A 163 -7.38 13.27 -10.90
N ARG A 164 -8.25 12.37 -11.37
CA ARG A 164 -9.68 12.60 -11.56
C ARG A 164 -10.44 12.28 -10.29
N GLY A 165 -10.97 13.36 -9.71
CA GLY A 165 -11.99 13.37 -8.67
C GLY A 165 -11.60 12.69 -7.37
N TRP A 166 -12.46 12.86 -6.38
CA TRP A 166 -12.49 12.02 -5.19
C TRP A 166 -13.91 11.50 -5.07
N TRP A 167 -14.08 10.22 -5.37
CA TRP A 167 -15.36 9.53 -5.36
C TRP A 167 -15.43 8.66 -4.12
N LYS A 168 -16.58 8.63 -3.46
CA LYS A 168 -16.80 7.73 -2.33
C LYS A 168 -16.85 6.28 -2.86
N VAL A 169 -16.14 5.38 -2.20
CA VAL A 169 -16.14 3.96 -2.55
C VAL A 169 -17.35 3.28 -1.94
N GLY A 170 -18.30 2.89 -2.79
CA GLY A 170 -19.51 2.21 -2.35
C GLY A 170 -20.40 3.08 -1.44
N LYS A 171 -21.30 2.42 -0.70
CA LYS A 171 -22.13 3.06 0.33
C LYS A 171 -21.38 3.12 1.66
N ASP A 172 -21.78 4.04 2.52
CA ASP A 172 -21.25 4.16 3.87
C ASP A 172 -21.42 2.85 4.66
N LEU A 173 -20.36 2.46 5.35
CA LEU A 173 -20.46 1.47 6.41
C LEU A 173 -21.16 2.11 7.60
N ASP A 174 -22.14 1.42 8.20
CA ASP A 174 -22.93 1.94 9.33
C ASP A 174 -22.08 2.49 10.49
N LYS A 175 -20.89 1.90 10.69
CA LYS A 175 -19.92 2.32 11.72
C LYS A 175 -18.71 3.06 11.16
N GLY A 176 -18.58 3.17 9.84
CA GLY A 176 -17.43 3.79 9.17
C GLY A 176 -16.12 3.01 9.36
N VAL A 177 -15.05 3.58 8.79
CA VAL A 177 -13.66 3.13 8.93
C VAL A 177 -12.91 4.21 9.73
N PRO A 178 -12.02 3.88 10.68
CA PRO A 178 -11.26 4.91 11.39
C PRO A 178 -10.53 5.85 10.42
N ALA A 179 -10.72 7.17 10.58
CA ALA A 179 -10.02 8.18 9.79
C ALA A 179 -8.50 7.93 9.75
N GLY A 180 -7.91 8.00 8.55
CA GLY A 180 -6.50 7.73 8.33
C GLY A 180 -6.06 6.26 8.42
N ALA A 181 -6.98 5.31 8.60
CA ALA A 181 -6.66 3.88 8.57
C ALA A 181 -6.06 3.44 7.22
N GLU A 182 -5.30 2.34 7.28
CA GLU A 182 -4.69 1.74 6.11
C GLU A 182 -5.72 0.99 5.26
N ILE A 183 -5.52 1.03 3.95
CA ILE A 183 -6.36 0.35 2.97
C ILE A 183 -5.48 -0.65 2.24
N GLY A 184 -5.88 -1.93 2.25
CA GLY A 184 -5.29 -2.91 1.34
C GLY A 184 -5.91 -2.78 -0.03
N ALA A 185 -5.11 -2.74 -1.10
CA ALA A 185 -5.62 -2.69 -2.47
C ALA A 185 -4.85 -3.64 -3.37
N VAL A 186 -5.55 -4.25 -4.33
CA VAL A 186 -4.96 -5.18 -5.28
C VAL A 186 -5.71 -5.15 -6.60
N SER A 187 -4.99 -5.33 -7.70
CA SER A 187 -5.58 -5.67 -8.98
C SER A 187 -5.50 -7.18 -9.21
N LYS A 188 -6.66 -7.85 -9.25
CA LYS A 188 -6.73 -9.29 -9.58
C LYS A 188 -6.78 -9.56 -11.08
N ASN A 189 -7.16 -8.54 -11.87
CA ASN A 189 -7.26 -8.55 -13.32
C ASN A 189 -7.04 -7.13 -13.86
N ASP A 190 -6.60 -7.04 -15.11
CA ASP A 190 -6.54 -5.77 -15.83
C ASP A 190 -7.90 -5.06 -15.82
N GLY A 191 -7.89 -3.79 -15.46
CA GLY A 191 -9.06 -2.94 -15.27
C GLY A 191 -9.85 -3.16 -13.97
N GLN A 192 -9.51 -4.15 -13.14
CA GLN A 192 -10.24 -4.49 -11.91
C GLN A 192 -9.43 -4.21 -10.64
N LEU A 193 -10.13 -3.84 -9.57
CA LEU A 193 -9.56 -3.62 -8.25
C LEU A 193 -10.42 -4.25 -7.17
N ASP A 194 -9.76 -4.70 -6.11
CA ASP A 194 -10.38 -5.03 -4.83
C ASP A 194 -9.65 -4.25 -3.73
N ILE A 195 -10.43 -3.68 -2.81
CA ILE A 195 -9.90 -2.98 -1.63
C ILE A 195 -10.44 -3.58 -0.35
N PHE A 196 -9.67 -3.43 0.73
CA PHE A 196 -9.91 -4.05 2.02
C PHE A 196 -9.70 -3.04 3.14
N VAL A 197 -10.63 -3.02 4.09
CA VAL A 197 -10.59 -2.15 5.26
C VAL A 197 -11.09 -2.88 6.50
N THR A 198 -10.58 -2.47 7.66
CA THR A 198 -11.12 -2.90 8.96
C THR A 198 -11.96 -1.79 9.57
N GLY A 199 -13.27 -2.01 9.65
CA GLY A 199 -14.24 -1.03 10.13
C GLY A 199 -14.14 -0.75 11.63
N LYS A 200 -14.82 0.31 12.10
CA LYS A 200 -14.91 0.62 13.54
C LYS A 200 -15.60 -0.46 14.37
N ASP A 201 -16.38 -1.33 13.73
CA ASP A 201 -17.02 -2.50 14.33
C ASP A 201 -16.14 -3.76 14.33
N LYS A 202 -14.83 -3.61 14.06
CA LYS A 202 -13.82 -4.67 14.00
C LYS A 202 -13.95 -5.62 12.81
N LYS A 203 -14.96 -5.46 11.96
CA LYS A 203 -15.16 -6.35 10.82
C LYS A 203 -14.25 -5.98 9.65
N ILE A 204 -13.85 -7.00 8.91
CA ILE A 204 -13.04 -6.85 7.69
C ILE A 204 -13.96 -6.81 6.48
N TYR A 205 -13.89 -5.72 5.72
CA TYR A 205 -14.73 -5.50 4.57
C TYR A 205 -13.93 -5.51 3.28
N SER A 206 -14.54 -5.99 2.19
CA SER A 206 -14.02 -5.82 0.83
C SER A 206 -14.99 -5.04 -0.05
N ALA A 207 -14.46 -4.15 -0.90
CA ALA A 207 -15.19 -3.54 -2.01
C ALA A 207 -14.41 -3.76 -3.31
N HIS A 208 -15.09 -3.74 -4.46
CA HIS A 208 -14.42 -4.00 -5.74
C HIS A 208 -14.92 -3.12 -6.88
N TRP A 209 -14.08 -3.00 -7.90
CA TRP A 209 -14.32 -2.27 -9.13
C TRP A 209 -14.13 -3.18 -10.34
N SER A 210 -15.07 -3.12 -11.29
CA SER A 210 -15.04 -3.90 -12.53
C SER A 210 -15.43 -3.10 -13.79
N GLY A 211 -15.32 -1.76 -13.72
CA GLY A 211 -15.66 -0.85 -14.82
C GLY A 211 -17.10 -0.36 -14.75
N GLY A 212 -17.33 0.73 -14.02
CA GLY A 212 -18.66 1.34 -13.85
C GLY A 212 -18.77 2.07 -12.52
N ASP A 213 -19.36 1.42 -11.53
CA ASP A 213 -19.44 1.90 -10.15
C ASP A 213 -18.73 0.94 -9.20
N TRP A 214 -18.22 1.50 -8.10
CA TRP A 214 -17.70 0.70 -7.00
C TRP A 214 -18.81 -0.16 -6.38
N GLN A 215 -18.55 -1.46 -6.35
CA GLN A 215 -19.41 -2.43 -5.68
C GLN A 215 -19.00 -2.50 -4.22
N GLY A 216 -19.96 -2.20 -3.34
CA GLY A 216 -19.74 -1.73 -1.98
C GLY A 216 -19.04 -2.68 -1.02
N PHE A 217 -18.99 -2.28 0.25
CA PHE A 217 -18.29 -3.00 1.31
C PHE A 217 -19.09 -4.19 1.85
N TRP A 218 -18.61 -5.40 1.58
CA TRP A 218 -19.15 -6.66 2.10
C TRP A 218 -18.29 -7.15 3.25
N HIS A 219 -18.91 -7.56 4.37
CA HIS A 219 -18.17 -8.22 5.44
C HIS A 219 -17.66 -9.57 4.92
N ILE A 220 -16.34 -9.78 4.99
CA ILE A 220 -15.74 -11.08 4.74
C ILE A 220 -16.04 -11.94 5.95
N ASN A 221 -17.00 -12.86 5.81
CA ASN A 221 -17.58 -13.59 6.93
C ASN A 221 -16.51 -14.17 7.88
N GLY A 222 -16.70 -13.98 9.18
CA GLY A 222 -15.74 -14.39 10.23
C GLY A 222 -14.53 -13.47 10.42
N GLY A 223 -14.34 -12.46 9.57
CA GLY A 223 -13.17 -11.58 9.63
C GLY A 223 -13.28 -10.54 10.71
N LEU A 224 -12.39 -10.61 11.69
CA LEU A 224 -12.33 -9.70 12.84
C LEU A 224 -10.89 -9.26 13.13
N ALA A 225 -10.67 -7.96 13.25
CA ALA A 225 -9.40 -7.35 13.63
C ALA A 225 -9.64 -6.03 14.40
N GLU A 226 -8.61 -5.48 15.04
CA GLU A 226 -8.76 -4.19 15.73
C GLU A 226 -9.11 -3.07 14.72
N PRO A 227 -9.92 -2.06 15.10
CA PRO A 227 -10.36 -1.02 14.18
C PRO A 227 -9.19 -0.38 13.41
N GLY A 228 -9.30 -0.33 12.08
CA GLY A 228 -8.26 0.24 11.22
C GLY A 228 -7.00 -0.63 11.07
N ALA A 229 -7.00 -1.87 11.57
CA ALA A 229 -5.91 -2.81 11.32
C ALA A 229 -5.68 -3.00 9.81
N PRO A 230 -4.41 -2.96 9.35
CA PRO A 230 -4.09 -3.14 7.93
C PRO A 230 -4.41 -4.56 7.47
N VAL A 231 -5.05 -4.66 6.31
CA VAL A 231 -5.30 -5.93 5.63
C VAL A 231 -4.33 -6.02 4.46
N SER A 232 -3.37 -6.96 4.54
CA SER A 232 -2.45 -7.23 3.42
C SER A 232 -3.14 -8.16 2.44
N VAL A 233 -3.17 -7.78 1.15
CA VAL A 233 -3.81 -8.59 0.11
C VAL A 233 -2.88 -8.79 -1.07
N ILE A 234 -2.91 -9.99 -1.65
CA ILE A 234 -2.19 -10.32 -2.88
C ILE A 234 -3.09 -11.07 -3.85
N SER A 235 -2.81 -10.93 -5.14
CA SER A 235 -3.33 -11.81 -6.19
C SER A 235 -2.24 -12.79 -6.58
N LYS A 236 -2.45 -14.09 -6.31
CA LYS A 236 -1.48 -15.14 -6.68
C LYS A 236 -1.67 -15.60 -8.13
N LYS A 237 -2.90 -15.54 -8.61
CA LYS A 237 -3.33 -15.92 -9.95
C LYS A 237 -4.53 -15.07 -10.32
N LYS A 238 -4.77 -14.96 -11.62
CA LYS A 238 -5.97 -14.33 -12.19
C LYS A 238 -7.22 -14.75 -11.39
N ASP A 239 -8.07 -13.76 -11.09
CA ASP A 239 -9.35 -13.95 -10.37
C ASP A 239 -9.26 -14.44 -8.91
N THR A 240 -8.07 -14.63 -8.33
CA THR A 240 -7.90 -15.16 -6.97
C THR A 240 -7.19 -14.17 -6.05
N LEU A 241 -7.57 -14.14 -4.78
CA LEU A 241 -6.94 -13.28 -3.77
C LEU A 241 -6.62 -14.06 -2.50
N ASP A 242 -5.53 -13.69 -1.83
CA ASP A 242 -5.29 -14.05 -0.43
C ASP A 242 -5.23 -12.76 0.40
N ALA A 243 -5.97 -12.72 1.50
CA ALA A 243 -5.94 -11.65 2.48
C ALA A 243 -5.31 -12.15 3.79
N PHE A 244 -4.56 -11.27 4.45
CA PHE A 244 -3.87 -11.52 5.71
C PHE A 244 -4.11 -10.36 6.67
N VAL A 245 -4.37 -10.68 7.94
CA VAL A 245 -4.64 -9.69 8.98
C VAL A 245 -4.15 -10.19 10.34
N VAL A 246 -3.75 -9.27 11.21
CA VAL A 246 -3.61 -9.58 12.64
C VAL A 246 -4.98 -9.44 13.29
N GLY A 247 -5.52 -10.55 13.78
CA GLY A 247 -6.85 -10.58 14.39
C GLY A 247 -6.90 -9.91 15.77
N THR A 248 -8.09 -9.79 16.34
CA THR A 248 -8.30 -9.23 17.69
C THR A 248 -7.61 -10.03 18.80
N ASP A 249 -7.19 -11.26 18.51
CA ASP A 249 -6.44 -12.13 19.41
C ASP A 249 -4.92 -12.05 19.22
N GLY A 250 -4.44 -11.09 18.41
CA GLY A 250 -3.03 -10.85 18.15
C GLY A 250 -2.36 -11.89 17.25
N LYS A 251 -3.12 -12.85 16.69
CA LYS A 251 -2.59 -13.88 15.79
C LYS A 251 -2.75 -13.46 14.33
N LEU A 252 -1.91 -14.01 13.46
CA LEU A 252 -2.02 -13.84 12.02
C LEU A 252 -3.09 -14.79 11.48
N TRP A 253 -4.03 -14.25 10.71
CA TRP A 253 -5.11 -14.99 10.06
C TRP A 253 -5.08 -14.76 8.55
N THR A 254 -5.54 -15.77 7.79
CA THR A 254 -5.67 -15.67 6.33
C THR A 254 -7.05 -16.13 5.86
N ALA A 255 -7.56 -15.46 4.83
CA ALA A 255 -8.73 -15.84 4.05
C ALA A 255 -8.38 -15.76 2.57
N PHE A 256 -9.07 -16.51 1.72
CA PHE A 256 -8.86 -16.44 0.28
C PHE A 256 -10.17 -16.28 -0.48
N TYR A 257 -10.07 -15.68 -1.66
CA TYR A 257 -11.16 -15.57 -2.63
C TYR A 257 -10.84 -16.45 -3.84
N HIS A 258 -11.83 -17.24 -4.25
CA HIS A 258 -11.85 -17.93 -5.54
C HIS A 258 -13.18 -17.62 -6.25
N PRO A 259 -13.24 -17.50 -7.59
CA PRO A 259 -14.48 -17.18 -8.29
C PRO A 259 -15.62 -18.17 -7.98
N ASP A 260 -15.31 -19.47 -7.86
CA ASP A 260 -16.32 -20.52 -7.65
C ASP A 260 -16.85 -20.61 -6.21
N THR A 261 -16.03 -20.25 -5.22
CA THR A 261 -16.37 -20.41 -3.80
C THR A 261 -16.47 -19.09 -3.06
N HIS A 262 -16.19 -17.97 -3.73
CA HIS A 262 -16.05 -16.65 -3.14
C HIS A 262 -15.05 -16.64 -1.96
N TRP A 263 -15.28 -15.78 -0.98
CA TRP A 263 -14.45 -15.71 0.22
C TRP A 263 -14.62 -16.96 1.08
N GLN A 264 -13.48 -17.54 1.45
CA GLN A 264 -13.39 -18.71 2.30
C GLN A 264 -12.40 -18.44 3.44
N GLY A 265 -12.71 -18.97 4.61
CA GLY A 265 -11.85 -18.93 5.79
C GLY A 265 -12.11 -17.78 6.75
N TRP A 266 -11.54 -17.91 7.94
CA TRP A 266 -10.33 -17.20 8.36
C TRP A 266 -9.53 -18.26 9.11
N TRP A 267 -8.39 -18.69 8.57
CA TRP A 267 -7.56 -19.72 9.21
C TRP A 267 -6.37 -19.07 9.90
N LYS A 268 -6.08 -19.54 11.11
CA LYS A 268 -4.90 -19.11 11.84
C LYS A 268 -3.66 -19.57 11.07
N VAL A 269 -2.78 -18.64 10.75
CA VAL A 269 -1.45 -18.96 10.24
C VAL A 269 -0.62 -19.42 11.44
N LEU A 270 -0.31 -20.70 11.49
CA LEU A 270 0.45 -21.29 12.58
C LEU A 270 1.96 -20.99 12.43
N PRO A 271 2.68 -20.76 13.55
CA PRO A 271 4.13 -20.85 13.56
C PRO A 271 4.58 -22.21 13.05
N VAL A 272 5.78 -22.26 12.44
CA VAL A 272 6.36 -23.52 11.92
C VAL A 272 6.49 -24.59 13.01
N ASP A 273 6.68 -24.19 14.28
CA ASP A 273 6.88 -25.09 15.41
C ASP A 273 5.58 -25.81 15.86
N ASP A 274 4.41 -25.29 15.48
CA ASP A 274 3.09 -25.87 15.81
C ASP A 274 2.63 -26.91 14.76
N LEU A 275 3.42 -27.20 13.72
CA LEU A 275 3.06 -28.14 12.65
C LEU A 275 3.20 -29.62 13.04
N HIS A 276 3.82 -29.92 14.18
CA HIS A 276 4.02 -31.29 14.65
C HIS A 276 2.73 -31.98 15.14
N SER A 277 1.63 -31.24 15.36
CA SER A 277 0.38 -31.82 15.89
C SER A 277 -0.63 -32.26 14.83
N PHE A 278 -0.25 -32.31 13.54
CA PHE A 278 -1.16 -32.71 12.45
C PHE A 278 -0.86 -34.10 11.86
N TRP A 279 0.11 -34.83 12.41
CA TRP A 279 0.49 -36.17 11.95
C TRP A 279 0.55 -37.24 13.05
N ASP A 280 -0.17 -37.05 14.16
CA ASP A 280 -0.42 -38.09 15.17
C ASP A 280 -1.92 -38.43 15.24
#